data_AF-A0AA42C9L5-F1
#
_entry.id   AF-A0AA42C9L5-F1
#
_cell.length_a   1.000
_cell.length_b   1.000
_cell.length_c   1.000
_cell.angle_alpha   90.00
_cell.angle_beta   90.00
_cell.angle_gamma   90.00
#
_symmetry.space_group_name_H-M   'P 1'
#
loop_
_entity.id
_entity.type
_entity.pdbx_description
1 polymer ?
#
loop_
_entity_poly.entity_id
_entity_poly.type
_entity_poly.pdbx_seq_one_letter_code
_entity_poly.pdbx_strand_id
1 'polypeptide(L)'
;MNRIFTMLVPVAIGIFLTASVFLPQQAGAQSPEKMSYQAVIRNSSGQLVTNTSVGMQISILQGSASGTSVYVERQFPTTNANGLVSIEIGAGTVVSGNFVTINWANGPYFIKTETDLNGGANYTITGTSQLLSVPYALHATTAETVSGEIPETDPVFVLSVANGITEADTIYWNNKLDNYTETQTIGDVAALGNSVNAQLKNVTNPTDAQDAATKAYVTLSVSLTGDTLFLGSEQYVIIPGISVANLTGSGTFTDSRDGNVYHYVTIGNQVWMDENLKYLPSVVGPGTGSESTPYYYVYGYDGTNIDDAKATSNYNIYGVLYNWPAAMAGSASSSSNPSGVQGVCPAGWHLPSDAEWAELTDYLGGITVAGGKLKETGTTHWRSPNTGATNETGFTALPGGFRLNIGSLSNNGYYSYWWSATADYANYAWRRYAGYDYSDLGRSSSNKESGFSVRCVKD
;
A
#
# COMPACT_ATOMS: atom_id res chain seq x y z
N MET A 1 -60.25 37.15 -19.64
CA MET A 1 -61.21 36.08 -19.94
C MET A 1 -60.94 34.91 -19.01
N ASN A 2 -62.01 34.46 -18.34
CA ASN A 2 -62.24 33.26 -17.55
C ASN A 2 -61.11 32.29 -17.15
N ARG A 3 -61.06 32.11 -15.82
CA ARG A 3 -60.71 30.95 -14.98
C ARG A 3 -60.84 29.56 -15.64
N ILE A 4 -59.98 28.62 -15.23
CA ILE A 4 -60.35 27.37 -14.50
C ILE A 4 -59.08 26.67 -13.94
N PHE A 5 -59.23 26.14 -12.73
CA PHE A 5 -58.32 25.37 -11.86
C PHE A 5 -57.79 24.06 -12.47
N THR A 6 -56.60 23.61 -12.05
CA THR A 6 -56.42 22.36 -11.26
C THR A 6 -54.97 22.20 -10.74
N MET A 7 -54.85 21.85 -9.45
CA MET A 7 -53.65 21.41 -8.73
C MET A 7 -53.08 20.10 -9.29
N LEU A 8 -51.76 19.92 -9.19
CA LEU A 8 -51.10 18.71 -8.65
C LEU A 8 -49.57 18.96 -8.54
N VAL A 9 -49.06 18.81 -7.31
CA VAL A 9 -47.63 18.84 -6.93
C VAL A 9 -47.09 17.41 -7.02
N PRO A 10 -45.86 17.17 -7.53
CA PRO A 10 -44.79 16.73 -6.62
C PRO A 10 -43.34 17.14 -6.98
N VAL A 11 -42.57 17.45 -5.92
CA VAL A 11 -41.22 16.92 -5.57
C VAL A 11 -40.09 16.90 -6.62
N ALA A 12 -38.99 17.63 -6.33
CA ALA A 12 -37.59 17.14 -6.25
C ALA A 12 -36.56 18.26 -6.53
N ILE A 13 -35.77 18.70 -5.54
CA ILE A 13 -34.34 18.40 -5.29
C ILE A 13 -33.37 19.52 -5.73
N GLY A 14 -32.56 19.98 -4.77
CA GLY A 14 -31.37 20.83 -4.92
C GLY A 14 -30.85 21.23 -3.53
N ILE A 15 -30.35 20.28 -2.74
CA ILE A 15 -28.91 20.02 -2.48
C ILE A 15 -28.11 21.28 -2.15
N PHE A 16 -27.97 21.55 -0.85
CA PHE A 16 -26.83 22.26 -0.28
C PHE A 16 -26.10 21.28 0.64
N LEU A 17 -24.83 21.04 0.32
CA LEU A 17 -23.91 20.15 1.04
C LEU A 17 -23.36 20.91 2.26
N THR A 18 -23.66 20.48 3.48
CA THR A 18 -22.90 20.88 4.68
C THR A 18 -22.43 19.62 5.41
N ALA A 19 -21.12 19.37 5.32
CA ALA A 19 -20.45 18.30 6.02
C ALA A 19 -20.57 18.53 7.54
N SER A 20 -21.36 17.69 8.22
CA SER A 20 -21.47 17.70 9.68
C SER A 20 -20.48 16.70 10.26
N VAL A 21 -19.45 17.23 10.91
CA VAL A 21 -18.47 16.49 11.71
C VAL A 21 -19.21 15.75 12.83
N PHE A 22 -19.15 14.42 12.82
CA PHE A 22 -19.62 13.57 13.92
C PHE A 22 -18.64 13.68 15.09
N LEU A 23 -19.02 14.44 16.13
CA LEU A 23 -18.41 14.36 17.45
C LEU A 23 -19.17 13.33 18.29
N PRO A 24 -18.52 12.31 18.86
CA PRO A 24 -19.19 11.37 19.75
C PRO A 24 -19.62 12.10 21.03
N GLN A 25 -20.92 12.27 21.21
CA GLN A 25 -21.49 12.72 22.48
C GLN A 25 -21.36 11.59 23.51
N GLN A 26 -20.58 11.84 24.55
CA GLN A 26 -20.51 10.97 25.73
C GLN A 26 -21.88 10.97 26.42
N ALA A 27 -22.60 9.85 26.31
CA ALA A 27 -23.80 9.61 27.08
C ALA A 27 -23.40 9.31 28.54
N GLY A 28 -23.55 10.28 29.43
CA GLY A 28 -23.46 10.06 30.87
C GLY A 28 -24.68 9.27 31.34
N ALA A 29 -24.50 8.01 31.70
CA ALA A 29 -25.51 7.24 32.40
C ALA A 29 -25.56 7.73 33.86
N GLN A 30 -26.43 8.71 34.17
CA GLN A 30 -26.73 9.06 35.56
C GLN A 30 -27.83 8.14 36.09
N SER A 31 -27.61 7.58 37.29
CA SER A 31 -28.64 6.82 37.99
C SER A 31 -29.86 7.72 38.21
N PRO A 32 -31.09 7.29 37.88
CA PRO A 32 -32.28 8.11 38.07
C PRO A 32 -32.42 8.59 39.52
N GLU A 33 -32.71 9.88 39.72
CA GLU A 33 -32.84 10.52 41.04
C GLU A 33 -34.23 10.27 41.68
N LYS A 34 -34.68 9.01 41.64
CA LYS A 34 -35.99 8.57 42.16
C LYS A 34 -35.97 7.08 42.52
N MET A 35 -36.88 6.64 43.38
CA MET A 35 -36.99 5.23 43.78
C MET A 35 -38.43 4.72 43.67
N SER A 36 -38.61 3.48 43.22
CA SER A 36 -39.95 2.86 43.13
C SER A 36 -40.50 2.50 44.52
N TYR A 37 -41.79 2.72 44.73
CA TYR A 37 -42.52 2.35 45.94
C TYR A 37 -43.90 1.80 45.58
N GLN A 38 -44.31 0.72 46.26
CA GLN A 38 -45.61 0.11 46.09
C GLN A 38 -46.27 -0.16 47.44
N ALA A 39 -47.57 0.07 47.53
CA ALA A 39 -48.34 -0.20 48.74
C ALA A 39 -49.77 -0.63 48.40
N VAL A 40 -50.36 -1.49 49.24
CA VAL A 40 -51.77 -1.87 49.14
C VAL A 40 -52.58 -1.05 50.14
N ILE A 41 -53.55 -0.28 49.64
CA ILE A 41 -54.36 0.63 50.46
C ILE A 41 -55.62 -0.08 50.95
N ARG A 42 -55.82 -0.06 52.26
CA ARG A 42 -57.01 -0.59 52.95
C ARG A 42 -57.65 0.50 53.79
N ASN A 43 -58.98 0.54 53.84
CA ASN A 43 -59.72 1.45 54.72
C ASN A 43 -59.70 0.98 56.19
N SER A 44 -60.33 1.74 57.08
CA SER A 44 -60.38 1.43 58.52
C SER A 44 -61.10 0.11 58.87
N SER A 45 -61.92 -0.44 57.97
CA SER A 45 -62.54 -1.77 58.12
C SER A 45 -61.69 -2.91 57.50
N GLY A 46 -60.49 -2.61 56.98
CA GLY A 46 -59.56 -3.57 56.39
C GLY A 46 -59.87 -3.95 54.93
N GLN A 47 -60.90 -3.34 54.32
CA GLN A 47 -61.28 -3.59 52.93
C GLN A 47 -60.35 -2.85 51.96
N LEU A 48 -60.08 -3.45 50.79
CA LEU A 48 -59.25 -2.84 49.75
C LEU A 48 -59.92 -1.59 49.18
N VAL A 49 -59.16 -0.51 49.05
CA VAL A 49 -59.58 0.70 48.35
C VAL A 49 -59.15 0.54 46.90
N THR A 50 -60.07 0.20 46.00
CA THR A 50 -59.77 -0.19 44.61
C THR A 50 -60.20 0.88 43.61
N ASN A 51 -59.48 1.02 42.49
CA ASN A 51 -59.81 1.92 41.37
C ASN A 51 -60.15 3.36 41.80
N THR A 52 -59.50 3.85 42.86
CA THR A 52 -59.80 5.14 43.49
C THR A 52 -58.54 5.99 43.56
N SER A 53 -58.66 7.27 43.22
CA SER A 53 -57.57 8.24 43.40
C SER A 53 -57.41 8.57 44.89
N VAL A 54 -56.20 8.37 45.42
CA VAL A 54 -55.86 8.61 46.82
C VAL A 54 -54.79 9.70 46.90
N GLY A 55 -54.84 10.53 47.94
CA GLY A 55 -53.82 11.55 48.19
C GLY A 55 -52.76 10.96 49.10
N MET A 56 -51.50 10.99 48.69
CA MET A 56 -50.38 10.47 49.46
C MET A 56 -49.34 11.54 49.73
N GLN A 57 -48.91 11.67 50.97
CA GLN A 57 -47.72 12.41 51.36
C GLN A 57 -46.63 11.43 51.77
N ILE A 58 -45.46 11.60 51.17
CA ILE A 58 -44.30 10.76 51.40
C ILE A 58 -43.21 11.62 52.02
N SER A 59 -42.69 11.18 53.16
CA SER A 59 -41.61 11.85 53.88
C SER A 59 -40.43 10.89 54.07
N ILE A 60 -39.21 11.38 53.81
CA ILE A 60 -37.98 10.69 54.16
C ILE A 60 -37.50 11.24 55.50
N LEU A 61 -37.48 10.40 56.53
CA LEU A 61 -37.05 10.73 57.89
C LEU A 61 -35.63 10.21 58.14
N GLN A 62 -34.78 10.99 58.81
CA GLN A 62 -33.43 10.59 59.15
C GLN A 62 -33.30 10.12 60.61
N GLY A 63 -32.49 9.08 60.84
CA GLY A 63 -32.05 8.61 62.15
C GLY A 63 -33.04 7.66 62.85
N SER A 64 -34.34 7.91 62.79
CA SER A 64 -35.36 7.04 63.38
C SER A 64 -36.73 7.16 62.69
N ALA A 65 -37.66 6.25 62.99
CA ALA A 65 -39.04 6.26 62.48
C ALA A 65 -39.86 7.51 62.89
N SER A 66 -39.38 8.28 63.86
CA SER A 66 -39.94 9.57 64.29
C SER A 66 -38.92 10.72 64.15
N GLY A 67 -37.88 10.52 63.33
CA GLY A 67 -36.82 11.49 63.10
C GLY A 67 -37.27 12.72 62.31
N THR A 68 -36.33 13.63 62.07
CA THR A 68 -36.58 14.84 61.27
C THR A 68 -36.80 14.48 59.81
N SER A 69 -37.78 15.12 59.17
CA SER A 69 -38.03 14.95 57.74
C SER A 69 -37.01 15.75 56.94
N VAL A 70 -36.19 15.06 56.15
CA VAL A 70 -35.19 15.68 55.26
C VAL A 70 -35.76 15.96 53.87
N TYR A 71 -36.86 15.29 53.51
CA TYR A 71 -37.57 15.49 52.25
C TYR A 71 -39.06 15.12 52.40
N VAL A 72 -39.94 15.89 51.77
CA VAL A 72 -41.39 15.64 51.73
C VAL A 72 -41.93 15.94 50.33
N GLU A 73 -42.73 15.03 49.79
CA GLU A 73 -43.47 15.21 48.53
C GLU A 73 -44.92 14.75 48.65
N ARG A 74 -45.75 15.19 47.70
CA ARG A 74 -47.14 14.78 47.57
C ARG A 74 -47.41 14.17 46.20
N GLN A 75 -48.19 13.10 46.18
CA GLN A 75 -48.63 12.40 44.98
C GLN A 75 -50.12 12.03 45.07
N PHE A 76 -50.76 11.84 43.91
CA PHE A 76 -52.18 11.46 43.81
C PHE A 76 -52.36 10.21 42.95
N PRO A 77 -51.82 9.04 43.35
CA PRO A 77 -51.96 7.81 42.57
C PRO A 77 -53.38 7.26 42.61
N THR A 78 -53.75 6.50 41.59
CA THR A 78 -55.00 5.71 41.58
C THR A 78 -54.69 4.25 41.93
N THR A 79 -55.39 3.69 42.91
CA THR A 79 -55.26 2.26 43.26
C THR A 79 -55.79 1.38 42.14
N ASN A 80 -55.22 0.19 41.91
CA ASN A 80 -55.77 -0.77 40.95
C ASN A 80 -56.87 -1.67 41.59
N ALA A 81 -57.36 -2.66 40.84
CA ALA A 81 -58.38 -3.61 41.30
C ALA A 81 -57.96 -4.44 42.55
N ASN A 82 -56.67 -4.52 42.86
CA ASN A 82 -56.13 -5.18 44.06
C ASN A 82 -55.82 -4.18 45.19
N GLY A 83 -56.20 -2.90 45.04
CA GLY A 83 -55.90 -1.84 45.99
C GLY A 83 -54.43 -1.39 45.99
N LEU A 84 -53.63 -1.83 45.01
CA LEU A 84 -52.21 -1.51 44.91
C LEU A 84 -52.02 -0.13 44.27
N VAL A 85 -51.17 0.69 44.88
CA VAL A 85 -50.55 1.88 44.26
C VAL A 85 -49.10 1.57 43.89
N SER A 86 -48.63 2.15 42.79
CA SER A 86 -47.23 2.15 42.38
C SER A 86 -46.81 3.57 42.07
N ILE A 87 -45.83 4.08 42.79
CA ILE A 87 -45.33 5.45 42.65
C ILE A 87 -43.80 5.45 42.59
N GLU A 88 -43.23 6.55 42.13
CA GLU A 88 -41.79 6.80 42.18
C GLU A 88 -41.54 7.95 43.16
N ILE A 89 -40.91 7.67 44.29
CA ILE A 89 -40.53 8.70 45.28
C ILE A 89 -39.39 9.54 44.69
N GLY A 90 -39.53 10.86 44.73
CA GLY A 90 -38.64 11.82 44.07
C GLY A 90 -39.25 12.43 42.81
N ALA A 91 -40.35 11.88 42.30
CA ALA A 91 -41.08 12.40 41.14
C ALA A 91 -42.37 13.15 41.52
N GLY A 92 -42.71 13.22 42.81
CA GLY A 92 -43.91 13.91 43.30
C GLY A 92 -43.77 15.44 43.30
N THR A 93 -44.84 16.11 43.71
CA THR A 93 -44.78 17.55 43.97
C THR A 93 -44.09 17.79 45.30
N VAL A 94 -42.88 18.35 45.27
CA VAL A 94 -42.08 18.62 46.48
C VAL A 94 -42.80 19.61 47.39
N VAL A 95 -42.94 19.24 48.66
CA VAL A 95 -43.46 20.10 49.73
C VAL A 95 -42.30 20.75 50.49
N SER A 96 -41.23 20.00 50.77
CA SER A 96 -40.01 20.53 51.40
C SER A 96 -38.80 19.62 51.15
N GLY A 97 -37.59 20.19 51.29
CA GLY A 97 -36.32 19.49 51.06
C GLY A 97 -35.96 19.35 49.57
N ASN A 98 -34.88 18.63 49.29
CA ASN A 98 -34.44 18.30 47.93
C ASN A 98 -33.89 16.86 47.93
N PHE A 99 -34.51 15.99 47.11
CA PHE A 99 -34.20 14.57 47.05
C PHE A 99 -32.75 14.28 46.63
N VAL A 100 -32.23 15.07 45.67
CA VAL A 100 -30.88 14.92 45.11
C VAL A 100 -29.79 15.17 46.14
N THR A 101 -30.04 16.11 47.05
CA THR A 101 -29.06 16.53 48.06
C THR A 101 -29.09 15.70 49.35
N ILE A 102 -29.95 14.67 49.43
CA ILE A 102 -29.98 13.78 50.60
C ILE A 102 -28.66 13.01 50.67
N ASN A 103 -27.89 13.22 51.74
CA ASN A 103 -26.66 12.46 51.96
C ASN A 103 -27.00 11.07 52.51
N TRP A 104 -27.28 10.13 51.62
CA TRP A 104 -27.68 8.76 51.95
C TRP A 104 -26.66 7.98 52.81
N ALA A 105 -25.40 8.41 52.88
CA ALA A 105 -24.38 7.80 53.74
C ALA A 105 -24.63 8.05 55.25
N ASN A 106 -25.36 9.11 55.60
CA ASN A 106 -25.69 9.45 56.99
C ASN A 106 -26.96 8.73 57.49
N GLY A 107 -27.25 7.54 56.95
CA GLY A 107 -28.36 6.69 57.36
C GLY A 107 -28.30 6.29 58.84
N PRO A 108 -29.37 5.69 59.38
CA PRO A 108 -30.51 5.11 58.67
C PRO A 108 -31.58 6.14 58.24
N TYR A 109 -32.32 5.80 57.18
CA TYR A 109 -33.47 6.58 56.69
C TYR A 109 -34.75 5.76 56.77
N PHE A 110 -35.90 6.43 56.88
CA PHE A 110 -37.22 5.82 56.96
C PHE A 110 -38.16 6.51 55.99
N ILE A 111 -39.01 5.74 55.30
CA ILE A 111 -40.12 6.26 54.51
C ILE A 111 -41.35 6.29 55.39
N LYS A 112 -41.89 7.48 55.62
CA LYS A 112 -43.21 7.69 56.20
C LYS A 112 -44.21 7.99 55.09
N THR A 113 -45.31 7.27 55.07
CA THR A 113 -46.43 7.48 54.14
C THR A 113 -47.66 7.88 54.92
N GLU A 114 -48.39 8.86 54.40
CA GLU A 114 -49.63 9.37 54.95
C GLU A 114 -50.65 9.44 53.81
N THR A 115 -51.79 8.75 53.94
CA THR A 115 -52.76 8.57 52.85
C THR A 115 -54.16 9.07 53.22
N ASP A 116 -54.75 9.86 52.31
CA ASP A 116 -56.14 10.31 52.30
C ASP A 116 -56.89 9.55 51.20
N LEU A 117 -57.91 8.78 51.61
CA LEU A 117 -58.67 7.93 50.71
C LEU A 117 -59.54 8.70 49.71
N ASN A 118 -59.79 10.00 49.94
CA ASN A 118 -60.61 10.84 49.07
C ASN A 118 -59.79 11.73 48.12
N GLY A 119 -58.47 11.51 48.03
CA GLY A 119 -57.62 12.31 47.14
C GLY A 119 -57.24 13.68 47.68
N GLY A 120 -57.45 13.95 48.97
CA GLY A 120 -57.16 15.23 49.62
C GLY A 120 -55.87 15.23 50.46
N ALA A 121 -55.83 16.09 51.48
CA ALA A 121 -54.72 16.22 52.43
C ALA A 121 -55.10 15.83 53.87
N ASN A 122 -56.28 15.23 54.08
CA ASN A 122 -56.75 14.78 55.39
C ASN A 122 -56.30 13.33 55.60
N TYR A 123 -55.01 13.15 55.86
CA TYR A 123 -54.41 11.82 55.95
C TYR A 123 -54.91 11.05 57.18
N THR A 124 -55.47 9.87 56.94
CA THR A 124 -56.03 9.00 57.99
C THR A 124 -55.27 7.69 58.16
N ILE A 125 -54.52 7.27 57.13
CA ILE A 125 -53.69 6.07 57.16
C ILE A 125 -52.24 6.51 57.17
N THR A 126 -51.48 6.10 58.20
CA THR A 126 -50.06 6.43 58.34
C THR A 126 -49.24 5.16 58.54
N GLY A 127 -48.13 5.04 57.83
CA GLY A 127 -47.18 3.95 58.00
C GLY A 127 -45.74 4.42 57.83
N THR A 128 -44.83 3.95 58.68
CA THR A 128 -43.40 4.23 58.59
C THR A 128 -42.61 2.93 58.48
N SER A 129 -41.73 2.84 57.49
CA SER A 129 -40.84 1.69 57.27
C SER A 129 -39.40 2.16 57.07
N GLN A 130 -38.42 1.43 57.61
CA GLN A 130 -37.00 1.73 57.38
C GLN A 130 -36.63 1.48 55.91
N LEU A 131 -35.88 2.40 55.32
CA LEU A 131 -35.27 2.24 54.01
C LEU A 131 -33.97 1.44 54.21
N LEU A 132 -34.00 0.17 53.80
CA LEU A 132 -32.84 -0.72 53.87
C LEU A 132 -32.12 -0.73 52.52
N SER A 133 -30.80 -0.54 52.54
CA SER A 133 -29.97 -0.59 51.34
C SER A 133 -30.02 -1.98 50.70
N VAL A 134 -30.23 -2.03 49.38
CA VAL A 134 -30.03 -3.27 48.61
C VAL A 134 -28.53 -3.53 48.39
N PRO A 135 -28.05 -4.79 48.26
CA PRO A 135 -26.62 -5.13 48.24
C PRO A 135 -25.79 -4.34 47.20
N TYR A 136 -26.39 -3.99 46.06
CA TYR A 136 -25.74 -3.20 45.00
C TYR A 136 -25.42 -1.75 45.44
N ALA A 137 -26.21 -1.16 46.35
CA ALA A 137 -25.97 0.19 46.87
C ALA A 137 -24.87 0.21 47.95
N LEU A 138 -24.58 -0.92 48.61
CA LEU A 138 -23.53 -0.99 49.65
C LEU A 138 -22.11 -0.98 49.04
N HIS A 139 -21.97 -1.47 47.80
CA HIS A 139 -20.69 -1.52 47.07
C HIS A 139 -20.41 -0.28 46.21
N ALA A 140 -21.36 0.65 46.09
CA ALA A 140 -21.17 1.88 45.32
C ALA A 140 -20.27 2.92 46.06
N THR A 141 -20.15 2.84 47.39
CA THR A 141 -19.33 3.76 48.19
C THR A 141 -17.82 3.50 48.07
N THR A 142 -17.41 2.38 47.45
CA THR A 142 -15.99 2.02 47.27
C THR A 142 -15.43 2.39 45.89
N ALA A 143 -16.24 3.00 45.00
CA ALA A 143 -15.84 3.26 43.62
C ALA A 143 -15.67 4.75 43.26
N GLU A 144 -15.82 5.68 44.21
CA GLU A 144 -15.77 7.12 43.87
C GLU A 144 -14.45 7.83 44.17
N THR A 145 -13.59 7.36 45.09
CA THR A 145 -12.23 7.93 45.24
C THR A 145 -11.24 6.94 45.87
N VAL A 146 -10.12 6.68 45.21
CA VAL A 146 -8.90 6.18 45.87
C VAL A 146 -8.27 7.37 46.59
N SER A 147 -8.38 7.44 47.92
CA SER A 147 -7.73 8.48 48.73
C SER A 147 -6.56 7.89 49.52
N GLY A 148 -5.35 8.37 49.26
CA GLY A 148 -4.10 7.98 49.92
C GLY A 148 -2.99 7.73 48.92
N GLU A 149 -1.76 8.18 49.21
CA GLU A 149 -0.59 7.83 48.41
C GLU A 149 -0.38 6.32 48.50
N ILE A 150 -0.64 5.61 47.40
CA ILE A 150 -0.17 4.24 47.24
C ILE A 150 1.34 4.36 46.97
N PRO A 151 2.22 3.71 47.75
CA PRO A 151 3.61 3.62 47.37
C PRO A 151 3.69 2.74 46.12
N GLU A 152 3.77 3.37 44.96
CA GLU A 152 4.05 2.70 43.71
C GLU A 152 5.48 2.14 43.77
N THR A 153 5.63 0.85 43.50
CA THR A 153 6.93 0.15 43.37
C THR A 153 7.45 0.15 41.93
N ASP A 154 6.86 0.96 41.04
CA ASP A 154 7.37 1.08 39.68
C ASP A 154 8.75 1.78 39.69
N PRO A 155 9.68 1.37 38.82
CA PRO A 155 11.02 1.93 38.84
C PRO A 155 10.97 3.40 38.43
N VAL A 156 11.52 4.25 39.30
CA VAL A 156 11.81 5.66 39.07
C VAL A 156 12.41 5.83 37.66
N PHE A 157 11.66 6.48 36.78
CA PHE A 157 11.93 6.59 35.33
C PHE A 157 13.31 7.19 34.99
N VAL A 158 13.98 7.80 35.95
CA VAL A 158 15.30 8.44 35.80
C VAL A 158 16.41 7.43 35.44
N LEU A 159 16.21 6.14 35.70
CA LEU A 159 17.11 5.05 35.27
C LEU A 159 16.59 4.26 34.06
N SER A 160 15.40 4.61 33.54
CA SER A 160 14.87 3.98 32.34
C SER A 160 15.69 4.40 31.13
N VAL A 161 15.97 3.46 30.23
CA VAL A 161 16.60 3.72 28.93
C VAL A 161 15.78 4.75 28.13
N ALA A 162 14.47 4.86 28.40
CA ALA A 162 13.56 5.81 27.78
C ALA A 162 13.68 7.25 28.32
N ASN A 163 14.42 7.50 29.41
CA ASN A 163 14.55 8.83 30.03
C ASN A 163 15.19 9.88 29.10
N GLY A 164 15.98 9.43 28.12
CA GLY A 164 16.63 10.30 27.14
C GLY A 164 15.81 10.57 25.89
N ILE A 165 14.62 9.99 25.74
CA ILE A 165 13.79 10.15 24.53
C ILE A 165 13.19 11.56 24.51
N THR A 166 13.47 12.28 23.45
CA THR A 166 13.02 13.66 23.19
C THR A 166 11.93 13.71 22.12
N GLU A 167 11.30 14.88 21.96
CA GLU A 167 10.39 15.12 20.83
C GLU A 167 11.05 14.83 19.48
N ALA A 168 12.35 15.13 19.34
CA ALA A 168 13.09 14.86 18.10
C ALA A 168 13.16 13.36 17.79
N ASP A 169 13.32 12.51 18.80
CA ASP A 169 13.39 11.06 18.65
C ASP A 169 12.05 10.49 18.16
N THR A 170 10.94 10.97 18.74
CA THR A 170 9.60 10.54 18.33
C THR A 170 9.21 11.04 16.93
N ILE A 171 9.64 12.24 16.54
CA ILE A 171 9.46 12.77 15.17
C ILE A 171 10.27 11.94 14.16
N TYR A 172 11.51 11.57 14.51
CA TYR A 172 12.35 10.71 13.66
C TYR A 172 11.72 9.33 13.41
N TRP A 173 11.16 8.69 14.43
CA TRP A 173 10.48 7.40 14.28
C TRP A 173 9.19 7.48 13.47
N ASN A 174 8.39 8.51 13.67
CA ASN A 174 7.15 8.70 12.90
C ASN A 174 7.46 8.92 11.40
N ASN A 175 8.55 9.61 11.07
CA ASN A 175 9.00 9.78 9.68
C ASN A 175 9.53 8.48 9.02
N LYS A 176 9.77 7.40 9.78
CA LYS A 176 10.19 6.09 9.25
C LYS A 176 9.03 5.16 8.93
N LEU A 177 7.81 5.44 9.40
CA LEU A 177 6.68 4.51 9.26
C LEU A 177 5.83 4.70 7.99
N ASP A 178 5.84 5.89 7.38
CA ASP A 178 4.85 6.22 6.33
C ASP A 178 5.33 5.97 4.89
N ASN A 179 6.62 5.69 4.68
CA ASN A 179 7.18 5.15 3.43
C ASN A 179 8.66 4.80 3.64
N TYR A 180 8.94 3.57 4.07
CA TYR A 180 10.31 3.08 4.15
C TYR A 180 10.69 2.33 2.87
N THR A 181 11.52 2.96 2.05
CA THR A 181 12.38 2.24 1.10
C THR A 181 13.80 2.37 1.65
N GLU A 182 14.42 1.26 2.04
CA GLU A 182 15.78 1.26 2.57
C GLU A 182 16.79 1.57 1.46
N THR A 183 17.30 2.79 1.44
CA THR A 183 18.46 3.20 0.62
C THR A 183 19.71 3.42 1.48
N GLN A 184 19.79 2.79 2.65
CA GLN A 184 21.05 2.79 3.41
C GLN A 184 22.01 1.83 2.74
N THR A 185 23.14 2.38 2.33
CA THR A 185 24.27 1.58 1.87
C THR A 185 25.03 1.05 3.09
N ILE A 186 25.82 0.01 2.89
CA ILE A 186 26.79 -0.47 3.89
C ILE A 186 27.69 0.66 4.42
N GLY A 187 27.95 1.70 3.61
CA GLY A 187 28.72 2.88 4.02
C GLY A 187 28.01 3.73 5.08
N ASP A 188 26.69 3.82 5.03
CA ASP A 188 25.89 4.61 5.98
C ASP A 188 25.80 3.93 7.34
N VAL A 189 25.66 2.60 7.34
CA VAL A 189 25.65 1.77 8.56
C VAL A 189 27.03 1.78 9.25
N ALA A 190 28.11 1.77 8.47
CA ALA A 190 29.47 1.86 9.00
C ALA A 190 29.80 3.22 9.65
N ALA A 191 29.08 4.29 9.29
CA ALA A 191 29.29 5.64 9.81
C ALA A 191 28.55 5.91 11.15
N LEU A 192 27.57 5.08 11.53
CA LEU A 192 26.68 5.33 12.67
C LEU A 192 27.17 4.81 14.04
N GLY A 193 28.39 4.25 14.09
CA GLY A 193 29.14 4.01 15.33
C GLY A 193 28.42 3.14 16.36
N ASN A 194 28.63 1.82 16.32
CA ASN A 194 28.26 0.95 17.44
C ASN A 194 29.42 0.79 18.44
N SER A 195 29.11 1.07 19.70
CA SER A 195 30.04 0.96 20.81
C SER A 195 30.20 -0.51 21.25
N VAL A 196 31.18 -1.23 20.70
CA VAL A 196 32.09 -2.12 21.46
C VAL A 196 33.36 -2.44 20.65
N ASN A 197 34.37 -1.57 20.78
CA ASN A 197 35.81 -1.91 20.83
C ASN A 197 36.49 -2.82 19.76
N ALA A 198 36.13 -2.73 18.48
CA ALA A 198 37.06 -2.79 17.35
C ALA A 198 36.31 -2.38 16.08
N GLN A 199 36.79 -1.37 15.36
CA GLN A 199 36.16 -0.90 14.13
C GLN A 199 36.34 -1.96 13.04
N LEU A 200 35.25 -2.42 12.42
CA LEU A 200 35.29 -3.03 11.08
C LEU A 200 35.73 -1.94 10.11
N LYS A 201 37.02 -1.88 9.78
CA LYS A 201 37.56 -0.93 8.81
C LYS A 201 37.64 -1.60 7.46
N ASN A 202 37.41 -0.82 6.40
CA ASN A 202 37.66 -1.27 5.03
C ASN A 202 36.97 -2.60 4.67
N VAL A 203 35.66 -2.77 4.90
CA VAL A 203 34.91 -3.99 4.49
C VAL A 203 35.14 -4.33 3.01
N THR A 204 35.30 -3.30 2.18
CA THR A 204 35.65 -3.44 0.75
C THR A 204 37.05 -4.04 0.55
N ASN A 205 38.02 -3.74 1.42
CA ASN A 205 39.41 -4.21 1.34
C ASN A 205 40.09 -4.34 2.73
N PRO A 206 39.75 -5.38 3.53
CA PRO A 206 40.09 -5.45 4.94
C PRO A 206 41.59 -5.72 5.16
N THR A 207 42.24 -4.92 5.99
CA THR A 207 43.67 -5.05 6.33
C THR A 207 43.91 -5.70 7.69
N ASP A 208 42.92 -5.67 8.58
CA ASP A 208 43.00 -6.25 9.92
C ASP A 208 42.37 -7.67 9.94
N ALA A 209 42.96 -8.58 10.72
CA ALA A 209 42.57 -9.99 10.72
C ALA A 209 41.10 -10.25 11.14
N GLN A 210 40.54 -9.37 11.98
CA GLN A 210 39.14 -9.44 12.43
C GLN A 210 38.14 -9.05 11.31
N ASP A 211 38.55 -8.17 10.41
CA ASP A 211 37.72 -7.67 9.31
C ASP A 211 37.69 -8.67 8.14
N ALA A 212 38.81 -9.36 7.92
CA ALA A 212 38.91 -10.46 6.97
C ALA A 212 38.04 -11.66 7.39
N ALA A 213 37.99 -11.98 8.69
CA ALA A 213 37.15 -13.06 9.24
C ALA A 213 35.65 -12.75 9.12
N THR A 214 35.26 -11.49 9.32
CA THR A 214 33.85 -11.07 9.23
C THR A 214 33.37 -11.00 7.77
N LYS A 215 34.21 -10.54 6.83
CA LYS A 215 33.91 -10.56 5.38
C LYS A 215 33.70 -11.99 4.86
N ALA A 216 34.45 -12.96 5.38
CA ALA A 216 34.34 -14.36 4.99
C ALA A 216 33.00 -15.01 5.43
N TYR A 217 32.34 -14.47 6.47
CA TYR A 217 31.05 -14.98 6.96
C TYR A 217 29.82 -14.28 6.37
N VAL A 218 29.97 -13.06 5.84
CA VAL A 218 28.82 -12.21 5.43
C VAL A 218 28.72 -12.05 3.91
N THR A 219 29.75 -12.41 3.15
CA THR A 219 29.71 -12.25 1.69
C THR A 219 29.10 -13.47 1.03
N LEU A 220 27.80 -13.39 0.74
CA LEU A 220 27.20 -14.21 -0.32
C LEU A 220 28.01 -13.95 -1.60
N SER A 221 28.71 -14.96 -2.08
CA SER A 221 29.47 -14.85 -3.32
C SER A 221 29.16 -16.02 -4.22
N VAL A 222 29.01 -15.74 -5.50
CA VAL A 222 28.85 -16.77 -6.51
C VAL A 222 30.24 -17.11 -7.04
N SER A 223 30.52 -18.40 -7.18
CA SER A 223 31.79 -18.85 -7.74
C SER A 223 32.02 -18.26 -9.12
N LEU A 224 33.25 -17.82 -9.38
CA LEU A 224 33.69 -17.41 -10.71
C LEU A 224 33.78 -18.59 -11.70
N THR A 225 33.67 -19.83 -11.21
CA THR A 225 33.60 -21.05 -12.02
C THR A 225 32.75 -22.11 -11.32
N GLY A 226 31.80 -22.72 -12.05
CA GLY A 226 30.92 -23.75 -11.50
C GLY A 226 29.74 -23.21 -10.68
N ASP A 227 28.76 -24.07 -10.45
CA ASP A 227 27.42 -23.76 -9.96
C ASP A 227 27.32 -23.47 -8.45
N THR A 228 28.35 -22.85 -7.85
CA THR A 228 28.45 -22.75 -6.40
C THR A 228 28.08 -21.35 -5.91
N LEU A 229 27.02 -21.26 -5.11
CA LEU A 229 26.73 -20.09 -4.26
C LEU A 229 27.37 -20.34 -2.88
N PHE A 230 28.36 -19.53 -2.51
CA PHE A 230 28.96 -19.54 -1.18
C PHE A 230 28.07 -18.76 -0.22
N LEU A 231 27.61 -19.43 0.83
CA LEU A 231 26.84 -18.86 1.95
C LEU A 231 27.77 -18.43 3.11
N GLY A 232 29.08 -18.64 2.98
CA GLY A 232 30.12 -18.32 3.96
C GLY A 232 31.45 -19.01 3.63
N SER A 233 32.40 -19.02 4.56
CA SER A 233 33.75 -19.60 4.34
C SER A 233 33.77 -21.10 4.09
N GLU A 234 32.73 -21.83 4.53
CA GLU A 234 32.65 -23.30 4.42
C GLU A 234 31.25 -23.82 4.06
N GLN A 235 30.26 -22.94 3.89
CA GLN A 235 28.91 -23.31 3.48
C GLN A 235 28.67 -22.91 2.02
N TYR A 236 28.14 -23.84 1.24
CA TYR A 236 27.78 -23.59 -0.14
C TYR A 236 26.52 -24.35 -0.54
N VAL A 237 25.85 -23.83 -1.57
CA VAL A 237 24.76 -24.50 -2.28
C VAL A 237 25.15 -24.61 -3.73
N ILE A 238 24.95 -25.79 -4.32
CA ILE A 238 25.07 -25.95 -5.77
C ILE A 238 23.74 -25.53 -6.40
N ILE A 239 23.75 -24.42 -7.13
CA ILE A 239 22.62 -23.91 -7.89
C ILE A 239 23.00 -23.98 -9.37
N PRO A 240 22.50 -24.97 -10.12
CA PRO A 240 22.75 -25.07 -11.55
C PRO A 240 22.48 -23.75 -12.30
N GLY A 241 23.47 -23.23 -13.02
CA GLY A 241 23.38 -21.99 -13.80
C GLY A 241 23.65 -20.69 -13.04
N ILE A 242 24.02 -20.73 -11.75
CA ILE A 242 24.16 -19.51 -10.93
C ILE A 242 25.40 -18.67 -11.27
N SER A 243 26.50 -19.31 -11.71
CA SER A 243 27.75 -18.61 -12.01
C SER A 243 27.71 -17.91 -13.37
N VAL A 244 28.23 -16.68 -13.41
CA VAL A 244 28.49 -15.92 -14.64
C VAL A 244 29.47 -16.61 -15.59
N ALA A 245 30.27 -17.58 -15.12
CA ALA A 245 31.12 -18.39 -15.99
C ALA A 245 30.40 -19.59 -16.61
N ASN A 246 29.17 -19.90 -16.19
CA ASN A 246 28.29 -20.79 -16.94
C ASN A 246 27.64 -20.07 -18.13
N LEU A 247 27.76 -18.74 -18.23
CA LEU A 247 27.69 -18.05 -19.52
C LEU A 247 29.01 -18.28 -20.26
N THR A 248 29.29 -19.52 -20.63
CA THR A 248 30.32 -19.77 -21.64
C THR A 248 29.92 -19.01 -22.90
N GLY A 249 30.63 -17.91 -23.19
CA GLY A 249 30.41 -17.11 -24.40
C GLY A 249 29.79 -15.72 -24.21
N SER A 250 29.84 -15.13 -23.01
CA SER A 250 29.61 -13.68 -22.84
C SER A 250 30.91 -12.87 -22.78
N GLY A 251 30.89 -11.60 -23.20
CA GLY A 251 32.05 -10.72 -23.15
C GLY A 251 31.73 -9.31 -23.62
N THR A 252 32.77 -8.51 -23.87
CA THR A 252 32.63 -7.14 -24.39
C THR A 252 33.52 -6.90 -25.59
N PHE A 253 33.15 -5.91 -26.40
CA PHE A 253 34.03 -5.32 -27.41
C PHE A 253 33.73 -3.83 -27.55
N THR A 254 34.68 -3.07 -28.10
CA THR A 254 34.51 -1.64 -28.37
C THR A 254 34.29 -1.42 -29.86
N ASP A 255 33.21 -0.74 -30.23
CA ASP A 255 33.00 -0.28 -31.60
C ASP A 255 33.94 0.89 -31.89
N SER A 256 34.88 0.69 -32.80
CA SER A 256 35.90 1.69 -33.13
C SER A 256 35.34 2.94 -33.82
N ARG A 257 34.10 2.90 -34.30
CA ARG A 257 33.47 4.01 -35.03
C ARG A 257 32.91 5.09 -34.10
N ASP A 258 32.53 4.74 -32.88
CA ASP A 258 31.89 5.65 -31.92
C ASP A 258 32.38 5.50 -30.47
N GLY A 259 33.23 4.51 -30.18
CA GLY A 259 33.76 4.23 -28.85
C GLY A 259 32.79 3.54 -27.90
N ASN A 260 31.59 3.16 -28.35
CA ASN A 260 30.64 2.44 -27.52
C ASN A 260 31.18 1.04 -27.20
N VAL A 261 31.11 0.66 -25.92
CA VAL A 261 31.42 -0.70 -25.46
C VAL A 261 30.12 -1.48 -25.43
N TYR A 262 30.06 -2.55 -26.22
CA TYR A 262 28.90 -3.44 -26.29
C TYR A 262 29.22 -4.75 -25.59
N HIS A 263 28.23 -5.30 -24.91
CA HIS A 263 28.28 -6.64 -24.36
C HIS A 263 27.65 -7.63 -25.36
N TYR A 264 28.03 -8.90 -25.22
CA TYR A 264 27.50 -9.99 -26.03
C TYR A 264 27.36 -11.25 -25.22
N VAL A 265 26.54 -12.17 -25.73
CA VAL A 265 26.27 -13.48 -25.17
C VAL A 265 26.18 -14.54 -26.26
N THR A 266 26.56 -15.77 -25.95
CA THR A 266 26.44 -16.91 -26.86
C THR A 266 25.16 -17.67 -26.54
N ILE A 267 24.33 -17.88 -27.56
CA ILE A 267 23.06 -18.60 -27.47
C ILE A 267 23.06 -19.66 -28.57
N GLY A 268 23.13 -20.93 -28.16
CA GLY A 268 23.37 -22.02 -29.10
C GLY A 268 24.72 -21.86 -29.79
N ASN A 269 24.71 -21.81 -31.12
CA ASN A 269 25.92 -21.62 -31.92
C ASN A 269 26.18 -20.16 -32.33
N GLN A 270 25.30 -19.23 -31.92
CA GLN A 270 25.36 -17.84 -32.35
C GLN A 270 25.83 -16.93 -31.22
N VAL A 271 26.63 -15.92 -31.55
CA VAL A 271 27.05 -14.88 -30.60
C VAL A 271 26.29 -13.60 -30.91
N TRP A 272 25.44 -13.18 -29.98
CA TRP A 272 24.53 -12.05 -30.12
C TRP A 272 24.96 -10.88 -29.25
N MET A 273 24.79 -9.65 -29.74
CA MET A 273 24.77 -8.49 -28.85
C MET A 273 23.60 -8.62 -27.85
N ASP A 274 23.85 -8.38 -26.56
CA ASP A 274 22.83 -8.39 -25.51
C ASP A 274 22.14 -7.02 -25.33
N GLU A 275 22.64 -5.99 -26.01
CA GLU A 275 22.01 -4.67 -26.09
C GLU A 275 21.80 -4.25 -27.55
N ASN A 276 20.87 -3.31 -27.78
CA ASN A 276 20.62 -2.78 -29.11
C ASN A 276 21.76 -1.88 -29.56
N LEU A 277 22.05 -1.86 -30.86
CA LEU A 277 23.08 -0.98 -31.44
C LEU A 277 22.75 0.50 -31.17
N LYS A 278 23.78 1.26 -30.77
CA LYS A 278 23.73 2.69 -30.45
C LYS A 278 24.47 3.57 -31.47
N TYR A 279 24.99 2.99 -32.55
CA TYR A 279 25.72 3.72 -33.58
C TYR A 279 24.83 4.79 -34.24
N LEU A 280 25.17 6.06 -34.04
CA LEU A 280 24.37 7.23 -34.46
C LEU A 280 25.23 8.24 -35.25
N PRO A 281 25.44 8.02 -36.56
CA PRO A 281 26.25 8.91 -37.41
C PRO A 281 25.52 10.20 -37.83
N SER A 282 24.18 10.19 -37.80
CA SER A 282 23.31 11.34 -37.99
C SER A 282 22.00 11.10 -37.25
N VAL A 283 21.16 12.12 -37.09
CA VAL A 283 19.83 11.97 -36.49
C VAL A 283 18.84 12.91 -37.17
N VAL A 284 17.61 12.46 -37.34
CA VAL A 284 16.50 13.27 -37.83
C VAL A 284 15.26 13.08 -36.96
N GLY A 285 14.36 14.05 -36.97
CA GLY A 285 13.05 13.93 -36.32
C GLY A 285 12.19 12.83 -36.96
N PRO A 286 11.28 12.22 -36.19
CA PRO A 286 10.53 11.04 -36.63
C PRO A 286 9.58 11.33 -37.81
N GLY A 287 9.21 12.60 -38.04
CA GLY A 287 8.45 13.04 -39.21
C GLY A 287 9.18 12.87 -40.55
N THR A 288 10.49 12.63 -40.55
CA THR A 288 11.26 12.36 -41.78
C THR A 288 11.39 10.86 -42.00
N GLY A 289 11.17 10.38 -43.22
CA GLY A 289 11.40 8.97 -43.55
C GLY A 289 11.60 8.73 -45.04
N SER A 290 12.10 7.54 -45.36
CA SER A 290 12.37 7.10 -46.73
C SER A 290 12.54 5.59 -46.78
N GLU A 291 12.14 4.99 -47.90
CA GLU A 291 12.38 3.58 -48.23
C GLU A 291 13.75 3.33 -48.87
N SER A 292 14.50 4.38 -49.22
CA SER A 292 15.79 4.29 -49.93
C SER A 292 16.92 5.08 -49.29
N THR A 293 16.63 6.17 -48.58
CA THR A 293 17.63 7.01 -47.91
C THR A 293 17.82 6.54 -46.47
N PRO A 294 19.05 6.28 -45.99
CA PRO A 294 19.32 5.94 -44.59
C PRO A 294 18.91 7.06 -43.62
N TYR A 295 18.12 6.72 -42.61
CA TYR A 295 17.76 7.59 -41.50
C TYR A 295 17.85 6.87 -40.16
N TYR A 296 18.19 7.66 -39.15
CA TYR A 296 18.44 7.22 -37.79
C TYR A 296 17.61 8.09 -36.83
N TYR A 297 17.00 7.46 -35.85
CA TYR A 297 16.09 8.12 -34.92
C TYR A 297 16.43 7.72 -33.48
N VAL A 298 16.13 8.62 -32.56
CA VAL A 298 16.13 8.34 -31.12
C VAL A 298 14.71 8.53 -30.61
N TYR A 299 14.20 7.58 -29.84
CA TYR A 299 12.81 7.63 -29.38
C TYR A 299 12.59 8.89 -28.51
N GLY A 300 11.58 9.70 -28.86
CA GLY A 300 11.23 10.93 -28.15
C GLY A 300 12.14 12.12 -28.47
N TYR A 301 13.04 12.01 -29.45
CA TYR A 301 13.88 13.11 -29.90
C TYR A 301 13.41 13.64 -31.26
N ASP A 302 13.18 14.95 -31.34
CA ASP A 302 12.77 15.65 -32.57
C ASP A 302 13.76 16.79 -32.86
N GLY A 303 14.84 16.44 -33.55
CA GLY A 303 15.94 17.35 -33.85
C GLY A 303 16.99 16.70 -34.75
N THR A 304 18.10 17.41 -34.97
CA THR A 304 19.20 16.97 -35.85
C THR A 304 20.58 17.01 -35.18
N ASN A 305 20.66 17.33 -33.89
CA ASN A 305 21.91 17.40 -33.15
C ASN A 305 22.22 16.04 -32.50
N ILE A 306 23.36 15.46 -32.84
CA ILE A 306 23.77 14.13 -32.38
C ILE A 306 24.06 14.13 -30.87
N ASP A 307 24.74 15.14 -30.35
CA ASP A 307 25.12 15.20 -28.93
C ASP A 307 23.88 15.34 -28.04
N ASP A 308 22.92 16.17 -28.46
CA ASP A 308 21.64 16.31 -27.77
C ASP A 308 20.85 14.99 -27.77
N ALA A 309 20.83 14.28 -28.91
CA ALA A 309 20.16 12.98 -29.02
C ALA A 309 20.81 11.93 -28.11
N LYS A 310 22.15 11.88 -28.05
CA LYS A 310 22.92 10.98 -27.19
C LYS A 310 22.75 11.26 -25.70
N ALA A 311 22.48 12.51 -25.33
CA ALA A 311 22.21 12.89 -23.95
C ALA A 311 20.83 12.42 -23.45
N THR A 312 19.92 12.00 -24.33
CA THR A 312 18.58 11.54 -23.91
C THR A 312 18.62 10.18 -23.20
N SER A 313 17.71 9.97 -22.23
CA SER A 313 17.58 8.68 -21.55
C SER A 313 17.21 7.54 -22.50
N ASN A 314 16.37 7.81 -23.50
CA ASN A 314 15.94 6.79 -24.46
C ASN A 314 17.09 6.27 -25.33
N TYR A 315 18.03 7.14 -25.74
CA TYR A 315 19.23 6.68 -26.43
C TYR A 315 20.07 5.76 -25.54
N ASN A 316 20.28 6.15 -24.28
CA ASN A 316 21.13 5.40 -23.35
C ASN A 316 20.53 4.03 -23.00
N ILE A 317 19.21 3.95 -22.84
CA ILE A 317 18.48 2.72 -22.46
C ILE A 317 18.20 1.84 -23.68
N TYR A 318 17.62 2.40 -24.75
CA TYR A 318 17.05 1.62 -25.86
C TYR A 318 17.89 1.63 -27.15
N GLY A 319 18.83 2.57 -27.25
CA GLY A 319 19.67 2.79 -28.43
C GLY A 319 18.94 3.50 -29.56
N VAL A 320 19.31 3.14 -30.79
CA VAL A 320 18.89 3.84 -32.01
C VAL A 320 17.85 3.02 -32.77
N LEU A 321 16.92 3.72 -33.41
CA LEU A 321 16.00 3.16 -34.39
C LEU A 321 16.52 3.47 -35.78
N TYR A 322 16.63 2.45 -36.62
CA TYR A 322 17.16 2.52 -37.98
C TYR A 322 16.01 2.25 -38.94
N ASN A 323 15.88 3.04 -40.01
CA ASN A 323 15.12 2.54 -41.16
C ASN A 323 15.88 1.40 -41.85
N TRP A 324 15.19 0.57 -42.63
CA TRP A 324 15.83 -0.60 -43.23
C TRP A 324 17.02 -0.23 -44.16
N PRO A 325 16.97 0.85 -44.97
CA PRO A 325 18.14 1.34 -45.69
C PRO A 325 19.35 1.65 -44.80
N ALA A 326 19.13 2.25 -43.62
CA ALA A 326 20.20 2.48 -42.65
C ALA A 326 20.73 1.16 -42.07
N ALA A 327 19.84 0.23 -41.69
CA ALA A 327 20.22 -1.07 -41.14
C ALA A 327 21.07 -1.89 -42.14
N MET A 328 20.72 -1.85 -43.44
CA MET A 328 21.42 -2.57 -44.50
C MET A 328 22.71 -1.88 -44.98
N ALA A 329 22.86 -0.57 -44.73
CA ALA A 329 24.00 0.23 -45.16
C ALA A 329 24.41 0.01 -46.64
N GLY A 330 23.42 -0.11 -47.54
CA GLY A 330 23.64 -0.33 -48.98
C GLY A 330 23.92 -1.78 -49.40
N SER A 331 23.93 -2.73 -48.47
CA SER A 331 24.12 -4.16 -48.76
C SER A 331 22.89 -4.79 -49.41
N ALA A 332 23.10 -5.86 -50.19
CA ALA A 332 22.02 -6.68 -50.71
C ALA A 332 21.32 -7.47 -49.58
N SER A 333 20.02 -7.72 -49.74
CA SER A 333 19.25 -8.59 -48.84
C SER A 333 19.83 -10.00 -48.81
N SER A 334 19.78 -10.65 -47.65
CA SER A 334 20.20 -12.05 -47.47
C SER A 334 19.18 -12.84 -46.67
N SER A 335 18.98 -14.10 -47.05
CA SER A 335 18.18 -15.10 -46.32
C SER A 335 19.03 -16.27 -45.81
N SER A 336 20.35 -16.18 -45.96
CA SER A 336 21.31 -17.21 -45.56
C SER A 336 21.62 -17.15 -44.07
N ASN A 337 22.11 -18.25 -43.51
CA ASN A 337 22.68 -18.30 -42.16
C ASN A 337 24.15 -18.77 -42.28
N PRO A 338 25.15 -17.88 -42.02
CA PRO A 338 25.01 -16.47 -41.63
C PRO A 338 24.52 -15.59 -42.79
N SER A 339 24.01 -14.39 -42.50
CA SER A 339 23.51 -13.47 -43.53
C SER A 339 24.63 -12.97 -44.45
N GLY A 340 25.84 -12.76 -43.89
CA GLY A 340 26.95 -12.09 -44.56
C GLY A 340 26.72 -10.59 -44.81
N VAL A 341 25.67 -10.01 -44.22
CA VAL A 341 25.29 -8.60 -44.39
C VAL A 341 25.79 -7.81 -43.20
N GLN A 342 27.00 -7.24 -43.30
CA GLN A 342 27.52 -6.38 -42.23
C GLN A 342 26.49 -5.28 -41.87
N GLY A 343 25.97 -4.59 -42.88
CA GLY A 343 25.01 -3.51 -42.67
C GLY A 343 25.56 -2.42 -41.75
N VAL A 344 24.73 -1.93 -40.83
CA VAL A 344 25.12 -0.93 -39.83
C VAL A 344 25.97 -1.50 -38.68
N CYS A 345 26.10 -2.82 -38.58
CA CYS A 345 26.87 -3.47 -37.54
C CYS A 345 28.39 -3.18 -37.68
N PRO A 346 29.14 -3.23 -36.56
CA PRO A 346 30.59 -3.03 -36.58
C PRO A 346 31.30 -4.17 -37.33
N ALA A 347 32.57 -3.96 -37.72
CA ALA A 347 33.34 -5.00 -38.40
C ALA A 347 33.47 -6.26 -37.51
N GLY A 348 33.33 -7.45 -38.13
CA GLY A 348 33.26 -8.73 -37.42
C GLY A 348 31.86 -9.07 -36.88
N TRP A 349 30.87 -8.25 -37.19
CA TRP A 349 29.46 -8.42 -36.84
C TRP A 349 28.57 -8.12 -38.04
N HIS A 350 27.41 -8.75 -38.10
CA HIS A 350 26.44 -8.59 -39.18
C HIS A 350 25.00 -8.46 -38.68
N LEU A 351 24.15 -7.93 -39.55
CA LEU A 351 22.71 -7.87 -39.35
C LEU A 351 22.11 -9.28 -39.59
N PRO A 352 21.38 -9.87 -38.64
CA PRO A 352 20.88 -11.24 -38.77
C PRO A 352 19.83 -11.39 -39.87
N SER A 353 19.88 -12.49 -40.61
CA SER A 353 18.82 -12.90 -41.54
C SER A 353 17.63 -13.53 -40.81
N ASP A 354 16.53 -13.77 -41.53
CA ASP A 354 15.39 -14.50 -40.98
C ASP A 354 15.75 -15.94 -40.57
N ALA A 355 16.73 -16.55 -41.25
CA ALA A 355 17.21 -17.90 -40.96
C ALA A 355 18.04 -17.95 -39.66
N GLU A 356 18.80 -16.91 -39.36
CA GLU A 356 19.53 -16.81 -38.09
C GLU A 356 18.58 -16.59 -36.91
N TRP A 357 17.57 -15.75 -37.08
CA TRP A 357 16.50 -15.62 -36.09
C TRP A 357 15.73 -16.92 -35.90
N ALA A 358 15.55 -17.72 -36.96
CA ALA A 358 14.92 -19.04 -36.87
C ALA A 358 15.77 -20.01 -36.03
N GLU A 359 17.09 -20.09 -36.28
CA GLU A 359 18.01 -20.90 -35.47
C GLU A 359 17.94 -20.51 -33.98
N LEU A 360 17.98 -19.21 -33.67
CA LEU A 360 17.82 -18.73 -32.30
C LEU A 360 16.51 -19.22 -31.68
N THR A 361 15.38 -19.05 -32.38
CA THR A 361 14.08 -19.46 -31.83
C THR A 361 13.96 -20.97 -31.66
N ASP A 362 14.53 -21.76 -32.58
CA ASP A 362 14.49 -23.21 -32.52
C ASP A 362 15.33 -23.74 -31.34
N TYR A 363 16.53 -23.17 -31.14
CA TYR A 363 17.38 -23.47 -29.99
C TYR A 363 16.67 -23.22 -28.66
N LEU A 364 15.83 -22.19 -28.59
CA LEU A 364 15.11 -21.80 -27.37
C LEU A 364 13.84 -22.62 -27.09
N GLY A 365 13.50 -23.58 -27.96
CA GLY A 365 12.31 -24.42 -27.82
C GLY A 365 11.11 -23.92 -28.64
N GLY A 366 11.35 -23.08 -29.65
CA GLY A 366 10.35 -22.62 -30.61
C GLY A 366 9.81 -21.21 -30.33
N ILE A 367 9.14 -20.66 -31.34
CA ILE A 367 8.69 -19.26 -31.35
C ILE A 367 7.77 -18.90 -30.18
N THR A 368 6.99 -19.85 -29.63
CA THR A 368 5.98 -19.60 -28.59
C THR A 368 6.55 -19.29 -27.21
N VAL A 369 7.83 -19.61 -26.98
CA VAL A 369 8.51 -19.43 -25.69
C VAL A 369 9.76 -18.55 -25.79
N ALA A 370 10.34 -18.43 -26.99
CA ALA A 370 11.59 -17.71 -27.22
C ALA A 370 11.54 -16.25 -26.75
N GLY A 371 10.43 -15.53 -26.99
CA GLY A 371 10.30 -14.13 -26.58
C GLY A 371 10.42 -13.94 -25.08
N GLY A 372 9.79 -14.81 -24.28
CA GLY A 372 9.92 -14.80 -22.82
C GLY A 372 11.36 -15.02 -22.36
N LYS A 373 12.06 -15.98 -22.96
CA LYS A 373 13.46 -16.29 -22.60
C LYS A 373 14.44 -15.17 -22.93
N LEU A 374 14.14 -14.35 -23.93
CA LEU A 374 15.00 -13.25 -24.39
C LEU A 374 14.74 -11.92 -23.66
N LYS A 375 13.54 -11.68 -23.12
CA LYS A 375 13.16 -10.41 -22.47
C LYS A 375 13.81 -10.22 -21.10
N GLU A 376 14.17 -8.97 -20.80
CA GLU A 376 14.48 -8.52 -19.43
C GLU A 376 13.40 -8.97 -18.45
N THR A 377 13.81 -9.42 -17.26
CA THR A 377 12.89 -9.82 -16.18
C THR A 377 12.28 -8.61 -15.46
N GLY A 378 11.13 -8.80 -14.84
CA GLY A 378 10.44 -7.75 -14.09
C GLY A 378 9.77 -6.71 -15.00
N THR A 379 9.46 -5.54 -14.43
CA THR A 379 8.69 -4.48 -15.10
C THR A 379 9.36 -3.12 -14.99
N THR A 380 10.70 -3.09 -14.91
CA THR A 380 11.46 -1.83 -14.86
C THR A 380 11.26 -1.05 -16.16
N HIS A 381 11.46 -1.70 -17.30
CA HIS A 381 11.22 -1.11 -18.62
C HIS A 381 9.95 -1.66 -19.28
N TRP A 382 9.65 -2.94 -19.07
CA TRP A 382 8.44 -3.56 -19.59
C TRP A 382 7.20 -3.18 -18.79
N ARG A 383 6.11 -2.89 -19.50
CA ARG A 383 4.77 -2.85 -18.90
C ARG A 383 4.40 -4.22 -18.34
N SER A 384 3.70 -4.21 -17.22
CA SER A 384 3.01 -5.40 -16.69
C SER A 384 2.00 -5.92 -17.74
N PRO A 385 1.92 -7.25 -17.98
CA PRO A 385 2.46 -8.32 -17.13
C PRO A 385 3.90 -8.78 -17.42
N ASN A 386 4.53 -8.35 -18.53
CA ASN A 386 5.78 -8.93 -19.05
C ASN A 386 5.78 -10.47 -19.09
N THR A 387 4.73 -11.05 -19.68
CA THR A 387 4.40 -12.49 -19.60
C THR A 387 5.59 -13.38 -20.00
N GLY A 388 5.95 -14.29 -19.10
CA GLY A 388 6.96 -15.34 -19.31
C GLY A 388 8.40 -14.84 -19.47
N ALA A 389 8.70 -13.59 -19.10
CA ALA A 389 10.05 -13.07 -19.16
C ALA A 389 10.98 -13.74 -18.13
N THR A 390 12.02 -14.43 -18.60
CA THR A 390 13.01 -15.10 -17.73
C THR A 390 14.43 -14.56 -17.91
N ASN A 391 14.72 -13.91 -19.04
CA ASN A 391 16.06 -13.50 -19.46
C ASN A 391 17.13 -14.60 -19.31
N GLU A 392 16.75 -15.88 -19.37
CA GLU A 392 17.66 -17.00 -19.09
C GLU A 392 18.83 -17.10 -20.08
N THR A 393 18.73 -16.41 -21.22
CA THR A 393 19.77 -16.37 -22.25
C THR A 393 20.77 -15.23 -22.09
N GLY A 394 20.50 -14.25 -21.24
CA GLY A 394 21.28 -13.01 -21.14
C GLY A 394 21.06 -12.02 -22.30
N PHE A 395 20.20 -12.31 -23.27
CA PHE A 395 19.92 -11.43 -24.42
C PHE A 395 19.31 -10.09 -24.02
N THR A 396 18.60 -10.01 -22.89
CA THR A 396 18.14 -8.77 -22.27
C THR A 396 17.39 -7.83 -23.24
N ALA A 397 16.36 -8.34 -23.91
CA ALA A 397 15.51 -7.52 -24.78
C ALA A 397 14.73 -6.46 -23.98
N LEU A 398 14.85 -5.21 -24.41
CA LEU A 398 14.17 -4.04 -23.83
C LEU A 398 13.09 -3.48 -24.78
N PRO A 399 11.97 -2.93 -24.25
CA PRO A 399 10.82 -2.49 -25.04
C PRO A 399 10.99 -1.05 -25.57
N GLY A 400 11.97 -0.85 -26.44
CA GLY A 400 12.30 0.47 -26.99
C GLY A 400 11.22 1.11 -27.86
N GLY A 401 10.19 0.36 -28.27
CA GLY A 401 9.19 0.83 -29.22
C GLY A 401 9.76 0.90 -30.64
N PHE A 402 9.16 1.74 -31.47
CA PHE A 402 9.52 1.89 -32.88
C PHE A 402 9.02 3.20 -33.49
N ARG A 403 9.47 3.49 -34.72
CA ARG A 403 8.94 4.55 -35.59
C ARG A 403 8.11 3.92 -36.71
N LEU A 404 6.84 4.30 -36.83
CA LEU A 404 5.99 3.94 -37.97
C LEU A 404 6.40 4.69 -39.24
N ASN A 405 6.03 4.17 -40.41
CA ASN A 405 6.24 4.82 -41.71
C ASN A 405 5.44 6.13 -41.90
N ILE A 406 4.49 6.44 -41.01
CA ILE A 406 3.81 7.74 -40.96
C ILE A 406 4.53 8.77 -40.07
N GLY A 407 5.69 8.42 -39.53
CA GLY A 407 6.52 9.29 -38.70
C GLY A 407 6.11 9.40 -37.22
N SER A 408 5.21 8.53 -36.75
CA SER A 408 4.86 8.46 -35.33
C SER A 408 5.71 7.45 -34.57
N LEU A 409 6.17 7.82 -33.38
CA LEU A 409 6.80 6.91 -32.43
C LEU A 409 5.75 6.22 -31.56
N SER A 410 5.89 4.92 -31.32
CA SER A 410 4.89 4.15 -30.56
C SER A 410 5.47 2.95 -29.82
N ASN A 411 4.67 2.38 -28.92
CA ASN A 411 4.89 1.12 -28.19
C ASN A 411 6.15 1.05 -27.30
N ASN A 412 6.73 2.18 -26.91
CA ASN A 412 7.73 2.19 -25.85
C ASN A 412 7.13 1.62 -24.55
N GLY A 413 7.86 0.72 -23.89
CA GLY A 413 7.40 -0.05 -22.74
C GLY A 413 6.52 -1.27 -23.07
N TYR A 414 6.01 -1.40 -24.29
CA TYR A 414 5.09 -2.49 -24.66
C TYR A 414 5.71 -3.53 -25.59
N TYR A 415 6.57 -3.09 -26.52
CA TYR A 415 7.12 -3.97 -27.55
C TYR A 415 8.58 -3.61 -27.85
N SER A 416 9.33 -4.64 -28.24
CA SER A 416 10.65 -4.50 -28.85
C SER A 416 10.61 -5.01 -30.28
N TYR A 417 11.34 -4.37 -31.19
CA TYR A 417 11.35 -4.67 -32.61
C TYR A 417 12.76 -4.64 -33.17
N TRP A 418 13.11 -5.65 -33.98
CA TRP A 418 14.41 -5.72 -34.65
C TRP A 418 14.28 -6.00 -36.13
N TRP A 419 15.11 -5.32 -36.93
CA TRP A 419 15.23 -5.63 -38.34
C TRP A 419 15.91 -6.97 -38.60
N SER A 420 15.50 -7.61 -39.70
CA SER A 420 16.26 -8.66 -40.36
C SER A 420 16.91 -8.13 -41.64
N ALA A 421 18.05 -8.72 -42.03
CA ALA A 421 18.68 -8.53 -43.33
C ALA A 421 17.86 -9.12 -44.51
N THR A 422 16.75 -9.79 -44.25
CA THR A 422 15.91 -10.44 -45.25
C THR A 422 14.76 -9.54 -45.69
N ALA A 423 14.75 -9.16 -46.97
CA ALA A 423 13.63 -8.51 -47.63
C ALA A 423 12.46 -9.48 -47.84
N ASP A 424 11.22 -8.97 -47.82
CA ASP A 424 10.00 -9.72 -48.10
C ASP A 424 9.48 -9.34 -49.51
N TYR A 425 9.22 -8.04 -49.71
CA TYR A 425 8.84 -7.45 -51.00
C TYR A 425 9.70 -6.21 -51.30
N ALA A 426 9.46 -5.56 -52.45
CA ALA A 426 10.20 -4.36 -52.86
C ALA A 426 10.33 -3.31 -51.73
N ASN A 427 9.23 -3.02 -51.05
CA ASN A 427 9.16 -1.96 -50.03
C ASN A 427 9.05 -2.51 -48.59
N TYR A 428 9.15 -3.83 -48.41
CA TYR A 428 8.94 -4.49 -47.11
C TYR A 428 10.12 -5.39 -46.75
N ALA A 429 10.45 -5.46 -45.48
CA ALA A 429 11.45 -6.38 -44.94
C ALA A 429 10.93 -7.07 -43.69
N TRP A 430 11.53 -8.22 -43.37
CA TRP A 430 11.19 -8.97 -42.18
C TRP A 430 11.68 -8.27 -40.92
N ARG A 431 10.86 -8.33 -39.87
CA ARG A 431 11.22 -7.91 -38.52
C ARG A 431 10.84 -8.98 -37.50
N ARG A 432 11.55 -8.99 -36.38
CA ARG A 432 11.19 -9.74 -35.18
C ARG A 432 10.62 -8.82 -34.12
N TYR A 433 9.75 -9.35 -33.26
CA TYR A 433 9.19 -8.58 -32.16
C TYR A 433 8.84 -9.43 -30.95
N ALA A 434 9.00 -8.84 -29.76
CA ALA A 434 8.55 -9.41 -28.49
C ALA A 434 7.57 -8.42 -27.83
N GLY A 435 6.49 -8.93 -27.27
CA GLY A 435 5.44 -8.15 -26.61
C GLY A 435 5.43 -8.34 -25.10
N TYR A 436 4.81 -7.39 -24.40
CA TYR A 436 4.68 -7.41 -22.95
C TYR A 436 3.66 -8.44 -22.43
N ASP A 437 2.66 -8.82 -23.22
CA ASP A 437 1.51 -9.64 -22.80
C ASP A 437 1.62 -11.12 -23.18
N TYR A 438 2.66 -11.50 -23.92
CA TYR A 438 2.90 -12.87 -24.38
C TYR A 438 4.39 -13.22 -24.37
N SER A 439 4.69 -14.51 -24.58
CA SER A 439 6.05 -15.08 -24.48
C SER A 439 6.65 -15.46 -25.83
N ASP A 440 5.94 -15.22 -26.94
CA ASP A 440 6.45 -15.51 -28.27
C ASP A 440 7.42 -14.45 -28.82
N LEU A 441 8.34 -14.90 -29.67
CA LEU A 441 9.12 -14.02 -30.54
C LEU A 441 8.47 -14.02 -31.93
N GLY A 442 7.58 -13.06 -32.15
CA GLY A 442 6.81 -12.92 -33.37
C GLY A 442 7.66 -12.52 -34.58
N ARG A 443 7.18 -12.87 -35.77
CA ARG A 443 7.71 -12.44 -37.06
C ARG A 443 6.62 -11.79 -37.90
N SER A 444 6.92 -10.66 -38.53
CA SER A 444 6.06 -10.04 -39.54
C SER A 444 6.89 -9.17 -40.48
N SER A 445 6.31 -8.76 -41.61
CA SER A 445 6.95 -7.80 -42.49
C SER A 445 6.48 -6.39 -42.22
N SER A 446 7.32 -5.40 -42.51
CA SER A 446 7.01 -3.99 -42.33
C SER A 446 7.68 -3.14 -43.39
N ASN A 447 7.07 -1.99 -43.65
CA ASN A 447 7.58 -1.06 -44.65
C ASN A 447 9.01 -0.62 -44.26
N LYS A 448 9.93 -0.64 -45.22
CA LYS A 448 11.36 -0.34 -45.05
C LYS A 448 11.64 1.06 -44.51
N GLU A 449 10.69 1.98 -44.63
CA GLU A 449 10.75 3.32 -44.05
C GLU A 449 10.56 3.32 -42.51
N SER A 450 9.97 2.28 -41.92
CA SER A 450 9.78 2.17 -40.46
C SER A 450 11.14 2.14 -39.73
N GLY A 451 11.21 2.65 -38.51
CA GLY A 451 12.41 2.63 -37.68
C GLY A 451 12.34 1.55 -36.60
N PHE A 452 13.22 0.56 -36.66
CA PHE A 452 13.35 -0.50 -35.65
C PHE A 452 14.80 -0.60 -35.14
N SER A 453 14.98 -1.22 -33.97
CA SER A 453 16.31 -1.44 -33.43
C SER A 453 17.09 -2.45 -34.27
N VAL A 454 18.41 -2.44 -34.13
CA VAL A 454 19.32 -3.43 -34.70
C VAL A 454 20.01 -4.17 -33.57
N ARG A 455 20.14 -5.48 -33.74
CA ARG A 455 20.92 -6.34 -32.85
C ARG A 455 21.75 -7.27 -33.70
N CYS A 456 23.06 -7.18 -33.54
CA CYS A 456 24.01 -7.82 -34.45
C CYS A 456 24.42 -9.21 -33.95
N VAL A 457 24.82 -10.04 -34.89
CA VAL A 457 25.39 -11.38 -34.67
C VAL A 457 26.85 -11.35 -35.11
N LYS A 458 27.72 -12.08 -34.42
CA LYS A 458 29.15 -12.14 -34.75
C LYS A 458 29.39 -13.06 -35.95
N ASP A 459 30.36 -12.70 -36.80
CA ASP A 459 30.76 -13.46 -38.00
C ASP A 459 31.36 -14.86 -37.71
#